data_AF-A0A3D5CN20-F1
#
_entry.id   AF-A0A3D5CN20-F1
#
_cell.length_a   1.000
_cell.length_b   1.000
_cell.length_c   1.000
_cell.angle_alpha   90.00
_cell.angle_beta   90.00
_cell.angle_gamma   90.00
#
_symmetry.space_group_name_H-M   'P 1'
#
loop_
_entity.id
_entity.type
_entity.pdbx_description
1 polymer ?
#
loop_
_entity_poly.entity_id
_entity_poly.type
_entity_poly.pdbx_seq_one_letter_code
_entity_poly.pdbx_strand_id
1 'polypeptide(L)'
;MVLLSDGKSNVGLDGTKTMHESELQNICEEFKFRGVRTIVIDTETGYVKLGKAKDLATHIGGTYITLEEFATQNLVNAINQNR
;
A
#
# COMPACT_ATOMS: atom_id res chain seq x y z
N MET A 1 -6.70 0.06 8.73
CA MET A 1 -5.31 0.57 8.65
C MET A 1 -5.15 1.29 7.31
N VAL A 2 -4.42 2.41 7.30
CA VAL A 2 -3.99 3.07 6.07
C VAL A 2 -2.47 3.08 6.06
N LEU A 3 -1.87 2.55 5.00
CA LEU A 3 -0.42 2.53 4.80
C LEU A 3 -0.08 3.40 3.59
N LEU A 4 0.88 4.31 3.75
CA LEU A 4 1.44 5.13 2.70
C LEU A 4 2.90 4.72 2.51
N SER A 5 3.30 4.31 1.29
CA SER A 5 4.65 3.78 1.05
C SER A 5 5.17 4.14 -0.34
N ASP A 6 6.48 4.38 -0.45
CA ASP A 6 7.22 4.55 -1.71
C ASP A 6 7.86 3.24 -2.21
N GLY A 7 7.48 2.10 -1.63
CA GLY A 7 7.94 0.77 -2.03
C GLY A 7 9.37 0.43 -1.59
N LYS A 8 10.14 1.36 -1.01
CA LYS A 8 11.54 1.13 -0.59
C LYS A 8 11.61 0.43 0.76
N SER A 9 11.10 -0.80 0.83
CA SER A 9 11.22 -1.67 2.02
C SER A 9 12.64 -2.21 2.15
N ASN A 10 13.56 -1.39 2.66
CA ASN A 10 15.01 -1.65 2.70
C ASN A 10 15.50 -2.29 4.01
N VAL A 11 14.62 -2.51 4.99
CA VAL A 11 14.95 -3.02 6.33
C VAL A 11 13.88 -4.03 6.76
N GLY A 12 14.31 -5.23 7.14
CA GLY A 12 13.47 -6.29 7.71
C GLY A 12 13.15 -6.06 9.19
N LEU A 13 12.28 -6.90 9.77
CA LEU A 13 11.86 -6.74 11.18
C LEU A 13 13.01 -6.96 12.17
N ASP A 14 13.99 -7.77 11.79
CA ASP A 14 15.22 -8.03 12.54
C ASP A 14 16.26 -6.89 12.43
N GLY A 15 15.93 -5.79 11.73
CA GLY A 15 16.83 -4.67 11.50
C GLY A 15 17.91 -4.93 10.44
N THR A 16 17.90 -6.09 9.78
CA THR A 16 18.83 -6.43 8.70
C THR A 16 18.27 -5.98 7.34
N LYS A 17 19.14 -5.88 6.33
CA LYS A 17 18.74 -5.54 4.95
C LYS A 17 18.20 -6.75 4.15
N THR A 18 17.88 -7.85 4.82
CA THR A 18 17.43 -9.07 4.16
C THR A 18 15.96 -8.92 3.78
N MET A 19 15.61 -9.23 2.53
CA MET A 19 14.21 -9.25 2.09
C MET A 19 13.52 -10.47 2.72
N HIS A 20 12.73 -10.22 3.76
CA HIS A 20 11.98 -11.28 4.47
C HIS A 20 10.56 -11.38 3.93
N GLU A 21 10.41 -11.90 2.71
CA GLU A 21 9.09 -12.14 2.10
C GLU A 21 8.20 -13.01 2.99
N SER A 22 8.79 -13.99 3.68
CA SER A 22 8.10 -14.86 4.63
C SER A 22 7.55 -14.12 5.85
N GLU A 23 8.28 -13.14 6.40
CA GLU A 23 7.80 -12.31 7.51
C GLU A 23 6.61 -11.46 7.09
N LEU A 24 6.72 -10.84 5.91
CA LEU A 24 5.65 -10.02 5.35
C LEU A 24 4.39 -10.86 5.13
N GLN A 25 4.55 -12.09 4.61
CA GLN A 25 3.45 -13.01 4.40
C GLN A 25 2.76 -13.38 5.72
N ASN A 26 3.53 -13.73 6.76
CA ASN A 26 2.99 -14.04 8.09
C ASN A 26 2.18 -12.85 8.67
N ILE A 27 2.70 -11.62 8.54
CA ILE A 27 1.98 -10.42 8.97
C ILE A 27 0.68 -10.25 8.18
N CYS A 28 0.73 -10.41 6.86
CA CYS A 28 -0.44 -10.26 6.01
C CYS A 28 -1.54 -11.29 6.37
N GLU A 29 -1.15 -12.53 6.65
CA GLU A 29 -2.06 -13.59 7.08
C GLU A 29 -2.71 -13.28 8.43
N GLU A 30 -1.95 -12.79 9.41
CA GLU A 30 -2.48 -12.34 10.70
C GLU A 30 -3.50 -11.18 10.54
N PHE A 31 -3.19 -10.21 9.67
CA PHE A 31 -4.09 -9.09 9.39
C PHE A 31 -5.39 -9.55 8.73
N LYS A 32 -5.30 -10.49 7.78
CA LYS A 32 -6.47 -11.13 7.17
C LYS A 32 -7.30 -11.89 8.20
N PHE A 33 -6.67 -12.73 9.02
CA PHE A 33 -7.33 -13.50 10.07
C PHE A 33 -8.08 -12.61 11.07
N ARG A 34 -7.50 -11.46 11.43
CA ARG A 34 -8.11 -10.47 12.34
C ARG A 34 -9.14 -9.57 11.66
N GLY A 35 -9.38 -9.72 10.36
CA GLY A 35 -10.33 -8.90 9.60
C GLY A 35 -9.92 -7.42 9.48
N VAL A 36 -8.62 -7.13 9.51
CA VAL A 36 -8.13 -5.74 9.46
C VAL A 36 -8.27 -5.20 8.04
N ARG A 37 -9.28 -4.35 7.84
CA ARG A 37 -9.46 -3.61 6.58
C ARG A 37 -8.26 -2.69 6.36
N THR A 38 -7.58 -2.88 5.24
CA THR A 38 -6.34 -2.16 4.91
C THR A 38 -6.45 -1.48 3.56
N ILE A 39 -5.99 -0.23 3.49
CA ILE A 39 -5.75 0.50 2.25
C ILE A 39 -4.24 0.77 2.17
N VAL A 40 -3.63 0.42 1.05
CA VAL A 40 -2.24 0.75 0.73
C VAL A 40 -2.24 1.82 -0.36
N ILE A 41 -1.67 2.97 -0.03
CA ILE A 41 -1.51 4.10 -0.92
C ILE A 41 -0.06 4.12 -1.40
N ASP A 42 0.11 3.92 -2.71
CA ASP A 42 1.41 3.96 -3.37
C ASP A 42 1.82 5.39 -3.70
N THR A 43 2.97 5.82 -3.19
CA THR A 43 3.56 7.14 -3.48
C THR A 43 4.62 7.11 -4.58
N GLU A 44 4.86 5.97 -5.22
CA GLU A 44 5.79 5.88 -6.34
C GLU A 44 5.30 6.69 -7.55
N THR A 45 6.15 7.62 -7.99
CA THR A 45 5.91 8.49 -9.15
C THR A 45 6.88 8.19 -10.29
N GLY A 46 6.45 8.36 -11.53
CA GLY A 46 7.29 8.18 -12.73
C GLY A 46 7.14 6.80 -13.38
N TYR A 47 7.94 6.57 -14.43
CA TYR A 47 7.84 5.38 -15.30
C TYR A 47 8.39 4.10 -14.67
N VAL A 48 9.37 4.22 -13.77
CA VAL A 48 9.97 3.07 -13.08
C VAL A 48 9.39 2.99 -11.68
N LYS A 49 8.72 1.88 -11.39
CA LYS A 49 8.13 1.59 -10.08
C LYS A 49 8.61 0.23 -9.58
N LEU A 50 8.85 0.12 -8.29
CA LEU A 50 9.20 -1.13 -7.62
C LEU A 50 7.99 -2.06 -7.53
N GLY A 51 6.77 -1.53 -7.45
CA GLY A 51 5.53 -2.32 -7.45
C GLY A 51 5.21 -3.00 -6.11
N LYS A 52 6.10 -2.87 -5.13
CA LYS A 52 6.00 -3.53 -3.81
C LYS A 52 4.75 -3.16 -3.03
N ALA A 53 4.26 -1.92 -3.16
CA ALA A 53 3.03 -1.47 -2.50
C ALA A 53 1.80 -2.24 -3.01
N LYS A 54 1.75 -2.55 -4.32
CA LYS A 54 0.68 -3.33 -4.94
C LYS A 54 0.72 -4.79 -4.50
N ASP A 55 1.92 -5.37 -4.45
CA ASP A 55 2.10 -6.74 -3.98
C ASP A 55 1.67 -6.87 -2.53
N LEU A 56 2.05 -5.93 -1.67
CA LEU A 56 1.61 -5.91 -0.27
C LEU A 56 0.09 -5.81 -0.15
N ALA A 57 -0.55 -4.90 -0.89
CA ALA A 57 -2.01 -4.77 -0.88
C ALA A 57 -2.70 -6.08 -1.26
N THR A 58 -2.14 -6.81 -2.22
CA THR A 58 -2.63 -8.11 -2.66
C THR A 58 -2.45 -9.17 -1.56
N HIS A 59 -1.25 -9.25 -0.96
CA HIS A 59 -0.94 -10.21 0.10
C HIS A 59 -1.80 -10.00 1.34
N ILE A 60 -2.06 -8.75 1.73
CA ILE A 60 -2.89 -8.42 2.89
C ILE A 60 -4.40 -8.46 2.58
N GLY A 61 -4.79 -8.64 1.31
CA GLY A 61 -6.20 -8.61 0.88
C GLY A 61 -6.84 -7.23 1.06
N GLY A 62 -6.03 -6.17 0.96
CA GLY A 62 -6.44 -4.78 1.10
C GLY A 62 -6.74 -4.12 -0.24
N THR A 63 -7.17 -2.86 -0.16
CA THR A 63 -7.35 -2.01 -1.35
C THR A 63 -6.02 -1.35 -1.70
N TYR A 64 -5.66 -1.41 -2.98
CA TYR A 64 -4.55 -0.67 -3.56
C TYR A 64 -5.07 0.61 -4.23
N ILE A 65 -4.40 1.74 -4.00
CA ILE A 65 -4.64 2.99 -4.71
C ILE A 65 -3.31 3.73 -4.89
N THR A 66 -3.12 4.43 -6.00
CA THR A 66 -1.98 5.35 -6.14
C THR A 66 -2.31 6.71 -5.55
N LEU A 67 -1.30 7.44 -5.09
CA LEU A 67 -1.49 8.81 -4.59
C LEU A 67 -2.09 9.73 -5.66
N GLU A 68 -1.75 9.51 -6.92
CA GLU A 68 -2.31 10.23 -8.08
C GLU A 68 -3.81 9.95 -8.24
N GLU A 69 -4.23 8.68 -8.29
CA GLU A 69 -5.66 8.32 -8.38
C GLU A 69 -6.46 8.90 -7.21
N PHE A 70 -5.91 8.84 -5.99
CA PHE A 70 -6.55 9.42 -4.81
C PHE A 70 -6.75 10.94 -4.95
N ALA A 71 -5.73 11.65 -5.43
CA ALA A 71 -5.82 13.09 -5.68
C ALA A 71 -6.85 13.42 -6.76
N THR A 72 -6.86 12.68 -7.88
CA THR A 72 -7.83 12.87 -8.97
C THR A 72 -9.26 12.63 -8.50
N GLN A 73 -9.52 11.57 -7.72
CA GLN A 73 -10.86 11.29 -7.19
C GLN A 73 -11.34 12.41 -6.26
N ASN A 74 -10.47 12.92 -5.39
CA ASN A 74 -10.81 14.05 -4.51
C ASN A 74 -11.14 15.33 -5.31
N LEU A 75 -10.41 15.59 -6.39
CA LEU A 75 -10.71 16.72 -7.28
C LEU A 75 -12.08 16.58 -7.94
N VAL A 76 -12.40 15.40 -8.48
CA VAL A 76 -13.71 15.12 -9.10
C VAL A 76 -14.84 15.31 -8.08
N ASN A 77 -14.66 14.81 -6.85
CA ASN A 77 -15.63 14.96 -5.77
C ASN A 77 -15.87 16.43 -5.41
N ALA A 78 -14.80 17.23 -5.30
CA ALA A 78 -14.90 18.66 -5.00
C ALA A 78 -15.66 19.44 -6.08
N ILE A 79 -15.49 19.10 -7.37
CA ILE A 79 -16.24 19.71 -8.48
C ILE A 79 -17.73 19.34 -8.40
N ASN A 80 -18.03 18.07 -8.16
CA ASN A 80 -19.42 17.59 -8.10
C ASN A 80 -20.20 18.15 -6.91
N GLN A 81 -19.54 18.47 -5.80
CA GLN A 81 -20.17 19.09 -4.63
C GLN A 81 -20.51 20.59 -4.80
N ASN A 82 -19.99 21.24 -5.84
CA ASN A 82 -20.26 22.65 -6.17
C ASN A 82 -21.30 22.81 -7.30
N ARG A 83 -22.03 21.74 -7.62
CA ARG A 83 -23.19 21.75 -8.53
C ARG A 83 -24.49 21.72 -7.74
#